data_AF-A0ABD1J408-F1
#
_entry.id   AF-A0ABD1J408-F1
#
_cell.length_a   1.000
_cell.length_b   1.000
_cell.length_c   1.000
_cell.angle_alpha   90.00
_cell.angle_beta   90.00
_cell.angle_gamma   90.00
#
_symmetry.space_group_name_H-M   'P 1'
#
loop_
_entity.id
_entity.type
_entity.pdbx_description
1 polymer ?
#
loop_
_entity_poly.entity_id
_entity_poly.type
_entity_poly.pdbx_seq_one_letter_code
_entity_poly.pdbx_strand_id
1 'polypeptide(L)'
;MAAVDSFHLLYREIARSCNCYVETLALVGALYTASKAVVVARNCYQLLRLHFIPRLARNRDLVGTYGEWAVIYGSSDTLTISYAEELARHGVNIILISPDIRGLTSTGKGLSEVYGVEAILVEADFCHGQSVCKPIQDAIRDKDVGFVVNSLDASLNLRQGFTDLSEGRLWESLNRSITAASLVTRLALPGMVERRRGAVVNISSWACNQPVPNKAALSASTAYLDHFSRALHHEFGHRGIFVQSLLPCRVASQVPDEGRWAMANSWLVPPAQVYAQHAVSTLGVSHRTTGYWPHSLQLELVQWMPAWMWMFGSRMLGSTA
;
A
#
# COMPACT_ATOMS: atom_id res chain seq x y z
N MET A 1 7.47 59.80 43.38
CA MET A 1 6.41 58.79 43.11
C MET A 1 5.74 59.02 41.74
N ALA A 2 6.44 59.55 40.72
CA ALA A 2 5.84 59.99 39.44
C ALA A 2 6.32 59.19 38.20
N ALA A 3 7.22 58.22 38.37
CA ALA A 3 7.76 57.42 37.26
C ALA A 3 6.91 56.19 36.92
N VAL A 4 6.07 55.72 37.86
CA VAL A 4 5.22 54.53 37.68
C VAL A 4 4.01 54.82 36.79
N ASP A 5 3.49 56.05 36.81
CA ASP A 5 2.35 56.48 35.99
C ASP A 5 2.69 56.58 34.49
N SER A 6 3.96 56.84 34.15
CA SER A 6 4.41 56.95 32.75
C SER A 6 4.43 55.58 32.05
N PHE A 7 4.85 54.53 32.76
CA PHE A 7 4.88 53.17 32.19
C PHE A 7 3.47 52.63 31.94
N HIS A 8 2.53 52.88 32.87
CA HIS A 8 1.15 52.42 32.70
C HIS A 8 0.45 53.13 31.54
N LEU A 9 0.71 54.42 31.32
CA LEU A 9 0.18 55.15 30.17
C LEU A 9 0.79 54.66 28.85
N LEU A 10 2.12 54.49 28.81
CA LEU A 10 2.83 53.95 27.65
C LEU A 10 2.34 52.54 27.28
N TYR A 11 2.17 51.66 28.28
CA TYR A 11 1.64 50.32 28.07
C TYR A 11 0.21 50.34 27.52
N ARG A 12 -0.65 51.23 28.04
CA ARG A 12 -2.05 51.36 27.59
C ARG A 12 -2.14 51.87 26.16
N GLU A 13 -1.22 52.75 25.74
CA GLU A 13 -1.17 53.33 24.40
C GLU A 13 -0.55 52.35 23.37
N ILE A 14 0.48 51.60 23.78
CA ILE A 14 1.01 50.46 23.03
C ILE A 14 -0.04 49.37 22.89
N ALA A 15 -0.76 49.00 23.95
CA ALA A 15 -1.81 47.99 23.92
C ALA A 15 -2.98 48.40 23.00
N ARG A 16 -3.39 49.68 23.02
CA ARG A 16 -4.37 50.22 22.07
C ARG A 16 -3.90 50.13 20.63
N SER A 17 -2.64 50.48 20.37
CA SER A 17 -2.02 50.39 19.03
C SER A 17 -1.83 48.95 18.58
N CYS A 18 -1.60 48.02 19.52
CA CYS A 18 -1.48 46.59 19.29
C CYS A 18 -2.83 45.88 19.12
N ASN A 19 -3.97 46.52 19.42
CA ASN A 19 -5.28 45.87 19.39
C ASN A 19 -5.66 45.41 17.97
N CYS A 20 -5.32 46.18 16.94
CA CYS A 20 -5.50 45.76 15.55
C CYS A 20 -4.60 44.56 15.18
N TYR A 21 -3.38 44.48 15.73
CA TYR A 21 -2.50 43.32 15.53
C TYR A 21 -3.02 42.08 16.25
N VAL A 22 -3.60 42.23 17.43
CA VAL A 22 -4.23 41.12 18.18
C VAL A 22 -5.49 40.63 17.44
N GLU A 23 -6.36 41.53 16.99
CA GLU A 23 -7.55 41.19 16.21
C GLU A 23 -7.22 40.51 14.88
N THR A 24 -6.19 41.00 14.17
CA THR A 24 -5.72 40.36 12.93
C THR A 24 -5.10 38.99 13.19
N LEU A 25 -4.27 38.82 14.22
CA LEU A 25 -3.74 37.51 14.61
C LEU A 25 -4.85 36.54 15.05
N ALA A 26 -5.87 37.02 15.76
CA ALA A 26 -7.03 36.23 16.16
C ALA A 26 -7.84 35.77 14.94
N LEU A 27 -8.07 36.65 13.95
CA LEU A 27 -8.73 36.30 12.69
C LEU A 27 -7.91 35.29 11.88
N VAL A 28 -6.59 35.48 11.77
CA VAL A 28 -5.69 34.52 11.11
C VAL A 28 -5.73 33.16 11.83
N GLY A 29 -5.70 33.16 13.16
CA GLY A 29 -5.83 31.95 13.99
C GLY A 29 -7.18 31.27 13.81
N ALA A 30 -8.28 32.02 13.75
CA ALA A 30 -9.63 31.51 13.51
C ALA A 30 -9.75 30.90 12.11
N LEU A 31 -9.23 31.56 11.08
CA LEU A 31 -9.20 31.03 9.71
C LEU A 31 -8.35 29.76 9.60
N TYR A 32 -7.19 29.74 10.26
CA TYR A 32 -6.33 28.56 10.29
C TYR A 32 -7.00 27.38 11.01
N THR A 33 -7.58 27.61 12.18
CA THR A 33 -8.29 26.57 12.96
C THR A 33 -9.52 26.06 12.22
N ALA A 34 -10.31 26.93 11.59
CA ALA A 34 -11.43 26.53 10.74
C ALA A 34 -10.95 25.69 9.54
N SER A 35 -9.89 26.12 8.85
CA SER A 35 -9.27 25.36 7.76
C SER A 35 -8.81 23.97 8.21
N LYS A 36 -8.14 23.87 9.36
CA LYS A 36 -7.73 22.59 9.94
C LYS A 36 -8.91 21.72 10.36
N ALA A 37 -9.96 22.30 10.92
CA ALA A 37 -11.18 21.58 11.27
C ALA A 37 -11.85 20.97 10.03
N VAL A 38 -11.93 21.71 8.92
CA VAL A 38 -12.44 21.19 7.64
C VAL A 38 -11.59 20.03 7.11
N VAL A 39 -10.26 20.14 7.18
CA VAL A 39 -9.35 19.05 6.78
C VAL A 39 -9.56 17.81 7.65
N VAL A 40 -9.63 17.96 8.97
CA VAL A 40 -9.88 16.84 9.89
C VAL A 40 -11.24 16.20 9.62
N ALA A 41 -12.31 16.99 9.48
CA ALA A 41 -13.64 16.48 9.17
C ALA A 41 -13.67 15.71 7.85
N ARG A 42 -13.01 16.23 6.80
CA ARG A 42 -12.86 15.55 5.51
C ARG A 42 -12.11 14.23 5.66
N ASN A 43 -11.01 14.20 6.41
CA ASN A 43 -10.21 12.99 6.62
C ASN A 43 -11.01 11.93 7.42
N CYS A 44 -11.74 12.33 8.45
CA CYS A 44 -12.65 11.45 9.20
C CYS A 44 -13.73 10.86 8.28
N TYR A 45 -14.36 11.69 7.44
CA TYR A 45 -15.33 11.23 6.47
C TYR A 45 -14.71 10.26 5.46
N GLN A 46 -13.50 10.54 4.97
CA GLN A 46 -12.78 9.63 4.07
C GLN A 46 -12.49 8.29 4.74
N LEU A 47 -12.03 8.26 6.00
CA LEU A 47 -11.80 7.00 6.73
C LEU A 47 -13.10 6.20 6.88
N LEU A 48 -14.20 6.84 7.26
CA LEU A 48 -15.52 6.21 7.35
C LEU A 48 -15.96 5.67 5.98
N ARG A 49 -15.86 6.47 4.93
CA ARG A 49 -16.23 6.10 3.56
C ARG A 49 -15.37 4.96 3.00
N LEU A 50 -14.09 4.91 3.32
CA LEU A 50 -13.16 3.93 2.77
C LEU A 50 -13.19 2.60 3.49
N HIS A 51 -13.31 2.60 4.82
CA HIS A 51 -13.13 1.38 5.62
C HIS A 51 -14.42 0.85 6.25
N PHE A 52 -15.45 1.69 6.44
CA PHE A 52 -16.68 1.30 7.11
C PHE A 52 -17.84 1.12 6.13
N ILE A 53 -18.06 2.08 5.22
CA ILE A 53 -19.15 2.00 4.22
C ILE A 53 -19.07 0.74 3.33
N PRO A 54 -17.91 0.35 2.78
CA PRO A 54 -17.83 -0.82 1.90
C PRO A 54 -18.17 -2.14 2.60
N ARG A 55 -18.04 -2.18 3.93
CA ARG A 55 -18.38 -3.36 4.75
C ARG A 55 -19.87 -3.48 5.05
N LEU A 56 -20.58 -2.36 5.06
CA LEU A 56 -22.04 -2.33 5.21
C LEU A 56 -22.73 -2.83 3.92
N ALA A 57 -22.10 -2.62 2.76
CA ALA A 57 -22.55 -3.19 1.49
C ALA A 57 -22.11 -4.66 1.39
N ARG A 58 -22.97 -5.58 1.83
CA ARG A 58 -22.73 -7.03 1.75
C ARG A 58 -22.73 -7.51 0.28
N ASN A 59 -21.74 -8.33 -0.08
CA ASN A 59 -21.55 -8.99 -1.39
C ASN A 59 -21.34 -8.06 -2.60
N ARG A 60 -20.08 -7.71 -2.87
CA ARG A 60 -19.69 -7.22 -4.19
C ARG A 60 -19.40 -8.39 -5.11
N ASP A 61 -20.03 -8.39 -6.28
CA ASP A 61 -19.74 -9.33 -7.35
C ASP A 61 -18.42 -8.92 -8.04
N LEU A 62 -17.30 -9.40 -7.49
CA LEU A 62 -15.96 -9.11 -8.02
C LEU A 62 -15.77 -9.73 -9.41
N VAL A 63 -16.32 -10.92 -9.64
CA VAL A 63 -16.23 -11.65 -10.90
C VAL A 63 -16.97 -10.90 -12.02
N GLY A 64 -18.21 -10.49 -11.79
CA GLY A 64 -18.97 -9.68 -12.74
C GLY A 64 -18.34 -8.32 -12.99
N THR A 65 -17.80 -7.68 -11.95
CA THR A 65 -17.24 -6.31 -12.05
C THR A 65 -15.92 -6.27 -12.80
N TYR A 66 -15.00 -7.21 -12.54
CA TYR A 66 -13.62 -7.11 -13.04
C TYR A 66 -13.22 -8.27 -13.96
N GLY A 67 -13.68 -9.49 -13.70
CA GLY A 67 -13.41 -10.69 -14.50
C GLY A 67 -13.22 -11.94 -13.65
N GLU A 68 -13.19 -13.10 -14.30
CA GLU A 68 -13.14 -14.41 -13.64
C GLU A 68 -11.76 -14.81 -13.11
N TRP A 69 -10.68 -14.26 -13.68
CA TRP A 69 -9.32 -14.69 -13.38
C TRP A 69 -8.45 -13.58 -12.78
N ALA A 70 -7.64 -13.93 -11.78
CA ALA A 70 -6.63 -13.09 -11.16
C ALA A 70 -5.23 -13.64 -11.43
N VAL A 71 -4.37 -12.80 -12.00
CA VAL A 71 -2.94 -13.05 -12.13
C VAL A 71 -2.22 -12.46 -10.93
N ILE A 72 -1.50 -13.30 -10.18
CA ILE A 72 -0.88 -12.91 -8.91
C ILE A 72 0.61 -13.20 -8.99
N TYR A 73 1.41 -12.14 -8.93
CA TYR A 73 2.85 -12.21 -8.88
C TYR A 73 3.38 -11.81 -7.51
N GLY A 74 4.42 -12.51 -7.04
CA GLY A 74 5.01 -12.31 -5.72
C GLY A 74 4.37 -13.18 -4.63
N SER A 75 3.92 -14.38 -5.01
CA SER A 75 3.30 -15.36 -4.12
C SER A 75 4.25 -15.97 -3.08
N SER A 76 5.51 -15.57 -3.03
CA SER A 76 6.40 -15.84 -1.89
C SER A 76 6.06 -14.99 -0.65
N ASP A 77 5.32 -13.88 -0.83
CA ASP A 77 4.86 -13.05 0.28
C ASP A 77 3.53 -13.59 0.84
N THR A 78 3.52 -13.85 2.15
CA THR A 78 2.33 -14.29 2.90
C THR A 78 1.15 -13.33 2.73
N LEU A 79 1.41 -12.03 2.58
CA LEU A 79 0.35 -11.05 2.37
C LEU A 79 -0.34 -11.24 1.02
N THR A 80 0.46 -11.49 -0.03
CA THR A 80 -0.01 -11.73 -1.38
C THR A 80 -0.79 -13.03 -1.48
N ILE A 81 -0.36 -14.09 -0.78
CA ILE A 81 -1.13 -15.34 -0.68
C ILE A 81 -2.47 -15.10 0.01
N SER A 82 -2.51 -14.42 1.17
CA SER A 82 -3.78 -14.10 1.83
C SER A 82 -4.70 -13.24 0.97
N TYR A 83 -4.14 -12.34 0.15
CA TYR A 83 -4.91 -11.56 -0.83
C TYR A 83 -5.48 -12.47 -1.93
N ALA A 84 -4.71 -13.45 -2.41
CA ALA A 84 -5.16 -14.47 -3.37
C ALA A 84 -6.30 -15.32 -2.81
N GLU A 85 -6.16 -15.79 -1.57
CA GLU A 85 -7.20 -16.55 -0.85
C GLU A 85 -8.49 -15.74 -0.72
N GLU A 86 -8.38 -14.45 -0.41
CA GLU A 86 -9.55 -13.59 -0.31
C GLU A 86 -10.26 -13.39 -1.66
N LEU A 87 -9.51 -13.25 -2.76
CA LEU A 87 -10.10 -13.24 -4.11
C LEU A 87 -10.76 -14.58 -4.46
N ALA A 88 -10.12 -15.70 -4.13
CA ALA A 88 -10.68 -17.04 -4.31
C ALA A 88 -11.97 -17.24 -3.51
N ARG A 89 -12.04 -16.71 -2.27
CA ARG A 89 -13.25 -16.69 -1.45
C ARG A 89 -14.41 -15.94 -2.10
N HIS A 90 -14.11 -15.02 -3.02
CA HIS A 90 -15.08 -14.30 -3.84
C HIS A 90 -15.36 -14.96 -5.21
N GLY A 91 -14.88 -16.19 -5.43
CA GLY A 91 -15.11 -16.98 -6.64
C GLY A 91 -14.17 -16.66 -7.81
N VAL A 92 -13.08 -15.93 -7.57
CA VAL A 92 -12.10 -15.57 -8.60
C VAL A 92 -11.08 -16.71 -8.75
N ASN A 93 -10.88 -17.19 -9.97
CA ASN A 93 -9.86 -18.18 -10.31
C ASN A 93 -8.47 -17.56 -10.26
N ILE A 94 -7.45 -18.32 -9.86
CA ILE A 94 -6.13 -17.77 -9.53
C ILE A 94 -5.05 -18.34 -10.44
N ILE A 95 -4.21 -17.46 -11.02
CA ILE A 95 -2.95 -17.79 -11.68
C ILE A 95 -1.82 -17.29 -10.77
N LEU A 96 -1.11 -18.20 -10.11
CA LEU A 96 0.03 -17.87 -9.24
C LEU A 96 1.33 -17.92 -10.04
N ILE A 97 2.08 -16.81 -10.04
CA ILE A 97 3.37 -16.69 -10.73
C ILE A 97 4.49 -16.59 -9.69
N SER A 98 5.48 -17.48 -9.79
CA SER A 98 6.64 -17.51 -8.90
C SER A 98 7.87 -18.14 -9.55
N PRO A 99 9.09 -17.78 -9.13
CA PRO A 99 10.29 -18.52 -9.48
C PRO A 99 10.34 -19.92 -8.86
N ASP A 100 9.66 -20.16 -7.73
CA ASP A 100 9.60 -21.47 -7.07
C ASP A 100 8.15 -22.00 -7.03
N ILE A 101 7.86 -22.98 -7.90
CA ILE A 101 6.56 -23.67 -7.94
C ILE A 101 6.40 -24.66 -6.79
N ARG A 102 7.50 -25.27 -6.31
CA ARG A 102 7.42 -26.36 -5.32
C ARG A 102 6.82 -25.84 -4.02
N GLY A 103 7.23 -24.63 -3.61
CA GLY A 103 6.66 -23.93 -2.46
C GLY A 103 5.18 -23.54 -2.59
N LEU A 104 4.63 -23.51 -3.82
CA LEU A 104 3.25 -23.07 -4.10
C LEU A 104 2.28 -24.20 -4.43
N THR A 105 2.79 -25.42 -4.59
CA THR A 105 1.95 -26.55 -5.00
C THR A 105 0.89 -26.86 -3.92
N SER A 106 1.23 -26.74 -2.64
CA SER A 106 0.28 -26.86 -1.54
C SER A 106 -0.73 -25.70 -1.53
N THR A 107 -0.27 -24.47 -1.74
CA THR A 107 -1.13 -23.27 -1.78
C THR A 107 -2.15 -23.35 -2.91
N GLY A 108 -1.72 -23.71 -4.13
CA GLY A 108 -2.61 -23.89 -5.27
C GLY A 108 -3.70 -24.94 -5.03
N LYS A 109 -3.32 -26.11 -4.49
CA LYS A 109 -4.28 -27.16 -4.12
C LYS A 109 -5.25 -26.70 -3.05
N GLY A 110 -4.75 -26.03 -2.00
CA GLY A 110 -5.57 -25.51 -0.92
C GLY A 110 -6.61 -24.50 -1.42
N LEU A 111 -6.24 -23.63 -2.37
CA LEU A 111 -7.18 -22.69 -2.99
C LEU A 111 -8.32 -23.42 -3.71
N SER A 112 -8.00 -24.45 -4.51
CA SER A 112 -9.01 -25.25 -5.21
C SER A 112 -9.91 -26.05 -4.28
N GLU A 113 -9.34 -26.69 -3.27
CA GLU A 113 -10.08 -27.56 -2.34
C GLU A 113 -11.00 -26.76 -1.40
N VAL A 114 -10.54 -25.61 -0.89
CA VAL A 114 -11.28 -24.82 0.11
C VAL A 114 -12.34 -23.94 -0.55
N TYR A 115 -12.03 -23.33 -1.69
CA TYR A 115 -12.89 -22.32 -2.31
C TYR A 115 -13.58 -22.78 -3.59
N GLY A 116 -13.23 -23.95 -4.14
CA GLY A 116 -13.84 -24.49 -5.36
C GLY A 116 -13.45 -23.73 -6.64
N VAL A 117 -12.34 -23.00 -6.62
CA VAL A 117 -11.83 -22.23 -7.77
C VAL A 117 -10.71 -22.97 -8.51
N GLU A 118 -10.46 -22.62 -9.76
CA GLU A 118 -9.28 -23.09 -10.48
C GLU A 118 -8.02 -22.35 -10.03
N ALA A 119 -6.94 -23.10 -9.83
CA ALA A 119 -5.62 -22.57 -9.51
C ALA A 119 -4.57 -23.06 -10.51
N ILE A 120 -3.96 -22.14 -11.25
CA ILE A 120 -2.89 -22.43 -12.21
C ILE A 120 -1.57 -21.91 -11.64
N LEU A 121 -0.52 -22.73 -11.68
CA LEU A 121 0.82 -22.36 -11.24
C LEU A 121 1.71 -22.12 -12.46
N VAL A 122 2.42 -20.99 -12.48
CA VAL A 122 3.31 -20.61 -13.58
C VAL A 122 4.70 -20.30 -13.03
N GLU A 123 5.72 -20.97 -13.58
CA GLU A 123 7.12 -20.69 -13.26
C GLU A 123 7.57 -19.47 -14.06
N ALA A 124 7.97 -18.41 -13.36
CA ALA A 124 8.61 -17.27 -14.00
C ALA A 124 9.54 -16.56 -13.03
N ASP A 125 10.83 -16.53 -13.37
CA ASP A 125 11.82 -15.72 -12.68
C ASP A 125 12.32 -14.56 -13.57
N PHE A 126 11.88 -13.35 -13.23
CA PHE A 126 12.22 -12.12 -13.95
C PHE A 126 13.71 -11.75 -13.90
N CYS A 127 14.53 -12.49 -13.17
CA CYS A 127 15.99 -12.38 -13.21
C CYS A 127 16.61 -12.92 -14.51
N HIS A 128 15.92 -13.80 -15.26
CA HIS A 128 16.44 -14.44 -16.48
C HIS A 128 16.12 -13.69 -17.79
N GLY A 129 15.64 -12.45 -17.69
CA GLY A 129 15.34 -11.60 -18.86
C GLY A 129 13.91 -11.77 -19.39
N GLN A 130 13.65 -11.26 -20.60
CA GLN A 130 12.28 -11.07 -21.11
C GLN A 130 11.56 -12.35 -21.54
N SER A 131 12.30 -13.45 -21.79
CA SER A 131 11.75 -14.73 -22.26
C SER A 131 10.73 -15.34 -21.29
N VAL A 132 10.79 -14.97 -20.01
CA VAL A 132 9.86 -15.42 -18.95
C VAL A 132 8.43 -14.87 -19.10
N CYS A 133 8.20 -13.94 -20.03
CA CYS A 133 6.85 -13.48 -20.34
C CYS A 133 6.00 -14.53 -21.06
N LYS A 134 6.63 -15.47 -21.79
CA LYS A 134 5.92 -16.43 -22.65
C LYS A 134 5.03 -17.41 -21.86
N PRO A 135 5.51 -18.08 -20.79
CA PRO A 135 4.65 -18.95 -19.97
C PRO A 135 3.46 -18.20 -19.37
N ILE A 136 3.66 -16.94 -18.98
CA ILE A 136 2.60 -16.09 -18.43
C ILE A 136 1.57 -15.78 -19.53
N GLN A 137 2.02 -15.39 -20.72
CA GLN A 137 1.14 -15.15 -21.88
C GLN A 137 0.30 -16.38 -22.23
N ASP A 138 0.91 -17.56 -22.24
CA ASP A 138 0.22 -18.82 -22.52
C ASP A 138 -0.83 -19.14 -21.45
N ALA A 139 -0.53 -18.87 -20.17
CA ALA A 139 -1.45 -19.11 -19.06
C ALA A 139 -2.65 -18.15 -19.02
N ILE A 140 -2.47 -16.91 -19.44
CA ILE A 140 -3.55 -15.91 -19.50
C ILE A 140 -4.36 -15.98 -20.81
N ARG A 141 -3.85 -16.72 -21.82
CA ARG A 141 -4.51 -16.85 -23.11
C ARG A 141 -5.88 -17.50 -22.94
N ASP A 142 -6.89 -16.96 -23.62
CA ASP A 142 -8.27 -17.45 -23.60
C ASP A 142 -8.96 -17.39 -22.21
N LYS A 143 -8.37 -16.69 -21.25
CA LYS A 143 -8.96 -16.46 -19.92
C LYS A 143 -9.46 -15.02 -19.78
N ASP A 144 -10.59 -14.87 -19.11
CA ASP A 144 -11.14 -13.57 -18.71
C ASP A 144 -10.37 -13.01 -17.50
N VAL A 145 -9.11 -12.61 -17.74
CA VAL A 145 -8.27 -11.99 -16.72
C VAL A 145 -8.81 -10.61 -16.39
N GLY A 146 -9.29 -10.51 -15.14
CA GLY A 146 -9.88 -9.32 -14.56
C GLY A 146 -9.03 -8.69 -13.45
N PHE A 147 -8.09 -9.43 -12.87
CA PHE A 147 -7.22 -8.90 -11.82
C PHE A 147 -5.74 -9.14 -12.13
N VAL A 148 -4.91 -8.15 -11.81
CA VAL A 148 -3.47 -8.30 -11.69
C VAL A 148 -3.09 -7.84 -10.28
N VAL A 149 -2.45 -8.71 -9.50
CA VAL A 149 -1.92 -8.39 -8.19
C VAL A 149 -0.41 -8.56 -8.22
N ASN A 150 0.32 -7.48 -7.97
CA ASN A 150 1.78 -7.51 -7.87
C ASN A 150 2.19 -7.15 -6.45
N SER A 151 3.20 -7.83 -5.91
CA SER A 151 3.87 -7.41 -4.68
C SER A 151 5.38 -7.24 -4.87
N LEU A 152 5.99 -6.59 -3.90
CA LEU A 152 7.44 -6.49 -3.80
C LEU A 152 8.05 -7.83 -3.36
N ASP A 153 9.32 -8.02 -3.71
CA ASP A 153 10.11 -9.12 -3.19
C ASP A 153 10.32 -8.96 -1.67
N ALA A 154 10.04 -10.02 -0.92
CA ALA A 154 10.16 -10.04 0.54
C ALA A 154 11.59 -9.78 1.01
N SER A 155 12.60 -10.11 0.19
CA SER A 155 14.02 -9.90 0.52
C SER A 155 14.39 -8.41 0.65
N LEU A 156 13.66 -7.49 -0.01
CA LEU A 156 13.84 -6.05 0.13
C LEU A 156 13.56 -5.55 1.56
N ASN A 157 12.81 -6.31 2.37
CA ASN A 157 12.47 -5.91 3.73
C ASN A 157 13.60 -6.13 4.75
N LEU A 158 14.72 -6.74 4.34
CA LEU A 158 15.92 -6.87 5.16
C LEU A 158 16.50 -5.48 5.46
N ARG A 159 16.89 -5.27 6.73
CA ARG A 159 17.55 -4.02 7.15
C ARG A 159 19.05 -4.22 6.96
N GLN A 160 19.60 -3.62 5.92
CA GLN A 160 21.03 -3.74 5.58
C GLN A 160 21.55 -2.42 5.00
N GLY A 161 22.82 -2.11 5.29
CA GLY A 161 23.50 -0.99 4.63
C GLY A 161 23.50 -1.18 3.12
N PHE A 162 23.30 -0.10 2.36
CA PHE A 162 23.19 -0.21 0.90
C PHE A 162 24.47 -0.77 0.26
N THR A 163 25.63 -0.47 0.83
CA THR A 163 26.94 -0.99 0.39
C THR A 163 27.19 -2.44 0.78
N ASP A 164 26.46 -2.97 1.76
CA ASP A 164 26.63 -4.35 2.24
C ASP A 164 25.72 -5.33 1.49
N LEU A 165 24.76 -4.80 0.72
CA LEU A 165 23.89 -5.59 -0.15
C LEU A 165 24.68 -5.98 -1.40
N SER A 166 24.80 -7.29 -1.65
CA SER A 166 25.51 -7.78 -2.83
C SER A 166 24.80 -7.34 -4.13
N GLU A 167 25.57 -7.03 -5.16
CA GLU A 167 25.04 -6.61 -6.47
C GLU A 167 24.00 -7.60 -7.02
N GLY A 168 24.27 -8.90 -6.94
CA GLY A 168 23.34 -9.94 -7.35
C GLY A 168 22.00 -9.88 -6.58
N ARG A 169 22.02 -9.69 -5.26
CA ARG A 169 20.79 -9.59 -4.46
C ARG A 169 20.02 -8.31 -4.77
N LEU A 170 20.71 -7.21 -5.00
CA LEU A 170 20.08 -5.95 -5.42
C LEU A 170 19.43 -6.13 -6.79
N TRP A 171 20.14 -6.70 -7.75
CA TRP A 171 19.64 -6.98 -9.11
C TRP A 171 18.41 -7.88 -9.09
N GLU A 172 18.47 -8.99 -8.35
CA GLU A 172 17.35 -9.92 -8.21
C GLU A 172 16.12 -9.25 -7.58
N SER A 173 16.32 -8.55 -6.46
CA SER A 173 15.24 -7.86 -5.74
C SER A 173 14.51 -6.83 -6.61
N LEU A 174 15.26 -6.05 -7.40
CA LEU A 174 14.70 -5.04 -8.30
C LEU A 174 13.94 -5.69 -9.45
N ASN A 175 14.48 -6.77 -10.05
CA ASN A 175 13.79 -7.47 -11.12
C ASN A 175 12.52 -8.19 -10.65
N ARG A 176 12.57 -8.83 -9.49
CA ARG A 176 11.42 -9.48 -8.84
C ARG A 176 10.41 -8.50 -8.24
N SER A 177 10.64 -7.20 -8.36
CA SER A 177 9.71 -6.18 -7.84
C SER A 177 9.23 -5.25 -8.94
N ILE A 178 10.15 -4.48 -9.53
CA ILE A 178 9.88 -3.42 -10.49
C ILE A 178 9.63 -4.01 -11.87
N THR A 179 10.59 -4.80 -12.37
CA THR A 179 10.52 -5.40 -13.71
C THR A 179 9.32 -6.33 -13.82
N ALA A 180 9.14 -7.21 -12.83
CA ALA A 180 8.03 -8.13 -12.78
C ALA A 180 6.66 -7.43 -12.77
N ALA A 181 6.43 -6.48 -11.86
CA ALA A 181 5.15 -5.76 -11.79
C ALA A 181 4.83 -5.02 -13.09
N SER A 182 5.85 -4.42 -13.72
CA SER A 182 5.71 -3.72 -15.00
C SER A 182 5.31 -4.67 -16.14
N LEU A 183 6.01 -5.81 -16.26
CA LEU A 183 5.79 -6.76 -17.34
C LEU A 183 4.49 -7.53 -17.15
N VAL A 184 4.21 -8.06 -15.96
CA VAL A 184 2.95 -8.77 -15.68
C VAL A 184 1.75 -7.87 -15.96
N THR A 185 1.80 -6.61 -15.50
CA THR A 185 0.73 -5.64 -15.81
C THR A 185 0.62 -5.41 -17.31
N ARG A 186 1.74 -5.18 -18.01
CA ARG A 186 1.74 -4.98 -19.47
C ARG A 186 1.16 -6.17 -20.25
N LEU A 187 1.33 -7.39 -19.77
CA LEU A 187 0.81 -8.60 -20.43
C LEU A 187 -0.70 -8.72 -20.33
N ALA A 188 -1.28 -8.45 -19.15
CA ALA A 188 -2.71 -8.61 -18.92
C ALA A 188 -3.56 -7.39 -19.32
N LEU A 189 -2.98 -6.18 -19.24
CA LEU A 189 -3.70 -4.92 -19.42
C LEU A 189 -4.41 -4.77 -20.79
N PRO A 190 -3.84 -5.19 -21.94
CA PRO A 190 -4.51 -5.06 -23.24
C PRO A 190 -5.88 -5.76 -23.27
N GLY A 191 -5.96 -6.99 -22.75
CA GLY A 191 -7.22 -7.74 -22.70
C GLY A 191 -8.26 -7.09 -21.77
N MET A 192 -7.82 -6.55 -20.63
CA MET A 192 -8.70 -5.80 -19.73
C MET A 192 -9.27 -4.54 -20.41
N VAL A 193 -8.43 -3.81 -21.17
CA VAL A 193 -8.83 -2.60 -21.88
C VAL A 193 -9.84 -2.90 -22.98
N GLU A 194 -9.64 -3.99 -23.73
CA GLU A 194 -10.57 -4.45 -24.75
C GLU A 194 -11.96 -4.74 -24.14
N ARG A 195 -11.98 -5.40 -22.97
CA ARG A 195 -13.21 -5.69 -22.21
C ARG A 195 -13.76 -4.50 -21.42
N ARG A 196 -13.03 -3.38 -21.36
CA ARG A 196 -13.32 -2.17 -20.57
C ARG A 196 -13.61 -2.44 -19.09
N ARG A 197 -12.99 -3.48 -18.54
CA ARG A 197 -13.08 -3.83 -17.12
C ARG A 197 -11.83 -4.56 -16.67
N GLY A 198 -11.43 -4.30 -15.44
CA GLY A 198 -10.30 -4.95 -14.80
C GLY A 198 -9.76 -4.15 -13.63
N ALA A 199 -8.96 -4.80 -12.79
CA ALA A 199 -8.34 -4.23 -11.60
C ALA A 199 -6.85 -4.57 -11.57
N VAL A 200 -5.99 -3.55 -11.44
CA VAL A 200 -4.56 -3.73 -11.17
C VAL A 200 -4.29 -3.28 -9.74
N VAL A 201 -3.78 -4.18 -8.91
CA VAL A 201 -3.48 -3.95 -7.50
C VAL A 201 -1.98 -4.14 -7.28
N ASN A 202 -1.28 -3.05 -6.96
CA ASN A 202 0.13 -3.10 -6.62
C ASN A 202 0.29 -2.93 -5.11
N ILE A 203 0.73 -4.01 -4.45
CA ILE A 203 1.06 -4.05 -3.03
C ILE A 203 2.46 -3.45 -2.86
N SER A 204 2.47 -2.19 -2.47
CA SER A 204 3.66 -1.42 -2.13
C SER A 204 3.84 -1.43 -0.60
N SER A 205 4.28 -0.33 -0.01
CA SER A 205 4.42 -0.17 1.44
C SER A 205 4.33 1.30 1.80
N TRP A 206 3.96 1.57 3.06
CA TRP A 206 4.03 2.91 3.64
C TRP A 206 5.40 3.59 3.49
N ALA A 207 6.49 2.82 3.33
CA ALA A 207 7.85 3.29 3.10
C ALA A 207 8.01 4.13 1.82
N CYS A 208 7.01 4.17 0.92
CA CYS A 208 7.00 5.07 -0.22
C CYS A 208 6.92 6.55 0.16
N ASN A 209 6.37 6.87 1.35
CA ASN A 209 6.10 8.24 1.76
C ASN A 209 7.28 8.90 2.50
N GLN A 210 8.11 8.10 3.16
CA GLN A 210 9.25 8.58 3.94
C GLN A 210 10.42 7.60 3.77
N PRO A 211 11.62 8.07 3.42
CA PRO A 211 12.80 7.21 3.33
C PRO A 211 13.08 6.49 4.64
N VAL A 212 13.44 5.21 4.57
CA VAL A 212 13.82 4.42 5.74
C VAL A 212 15.31 4.07 5.68
N PRO A 213 16.12 4.50 6.67
CA PRO A 213 17.54 4.13 6.74
C PRO A 213 17.75 2.60 6.69
N ASN A 214 18.79 2.16 5.98
CA ASN A 214 19.12 0.75 5.75
C ASN A 214 18.03 -0.04 5.00
N LYS A 215 17.14 0.65 4.28
CA LYS A 215 16.09 0.09 3.43
C LYS A 215 15.88 0.93 2.16
N ALA A 216 16.98 1.40 1.56
CA ALA A 216 16.96 2.31 0.42
C ALA A 216 16.28 1.67 -0.80
N ALA A 217 16.70 0.45 -1.20
CA ALA A 217 16.13 -0.27 -2.34
C ALA A 217 14.62 -0.55 -2.17
N LEU A 218 14.18 -0.89 -0.95
CA LEU A 218 12.77 -1.05 -0.62
C LEU A 218 12.01 0.27 -0.77
N SER A 219 12.49 1.34 -0.13
CA SER A 219 11.82 2.65 -0.15
C SER A 219 11.68 3.17 -1.59
N ALA A 220 12.71 3.00 -2.42
CA ALA A 220 12.66 3.35 -3.84
C ALA A 220 11.69 2.47 -4.63
N SER A 221 11.70 1.15 -4.43
CA SER A 221 10.81 0.22 -5.15
C SER A 221 9.34 0.41 -4.77
N THR A 222 9.06 0.70 -3.50
CA THR A 222 7.70 1.04 -3.03
C THR A 222 7.21 2.36 -3.63
N ALA A 223 8.08 3.38 -3.72
CA ALA A 223 7.78 4.63 -4.40
C ALA A 223 7.52 4.43 -5.90
N TYR A 224 8.30 3.56 -6.56
CA TYR A 224 8.05 3.17 -7.95
C TYR A 224 6.65 2.59 -8.12
N LEU A 225 6.27 1.57 -7.34
CA LEU A 225 4.96 0.94 -7.45
C LEU A 225 3.79 1.90 -7.14
N ASP A 226 3.92 2.78 -6.13
CA ASP A 226 2.89 3.80 -5.84
C ASP A 226 2.72 4.75 -7.04
N HIS A 227 3.82 5.28 -7.55
CA HIS A 227 3.78 6.24 -8.65
C HIS A 227 3.30 5.57 -9.95
N PHE A 228 3.79 4.37 -10.27
CA PHE A 228 3.37 3.56 -11.41
C PHE A 228 1.86 3.30 -11.38
N SER A 229 1.30 2.93 -10.23
CA SER A 229 -0.14 2.69 -10.07
C SER A 229 -0.97 3.94 -10.34
N ARG A 230 -0.52 5.09 -9.84
CA ARG A 230 -1.23 6.37 -10.02
C ARG A 230 -1.17 6.84 -11.48
N ALA A 231 -0.02 6.69 -12.13
CA ALA A 231 0.14 6.98 -13.55
C ALA A 231 -0.81 6.11 -14.39
N LEU A 232 -0.81 4.79 -14.17
CA LEU A 232 -1.71 3.87 -14.84
C LEU A 232 -3.19 4.19 -14.59
N HIS A 233 -3.56 4.59 -13.37
CA HIS A 233 -4.94 5.02 -13.09
C HIS A 233 -5.35 6.21 -13.96
N HIS A 234 -4.48 7.23 -14.11
CA HIS A 234 -4.75 8.37 -14.98
C HIS A 234 -4.83 7.98 -16.47
N GLU A 235 -3.98 7.05 -16.92
CA GLU A 235 -3.92 6.60 -18.32
C GLU A 235 -5.06 5.63 -18.73
N PHE A 236 -5.53 4.80 -17.82
CA PHE A 236 -6.46 3.69 -18.12
C PHE A 236 -7.79 3.75 -17.36
N GLY A 237 -7.92 4.64 -16.36
CA GLY A 237 -9.16 4.80 -15.58
C GLY A 237 -10.38 5.13 -16.45
N HIS A 238 -10.21 6.01 -17.42
CA HIS A 238 -11.26 6.36 -18.39
C HIS A 238 -11.62 5.21 -19.35
N ARG A 239 -10.78 4.17 -19.44
CA ARG A 239 -11.01 2.94 -20.22
C ARG A 239 -11.64 1.82 -19.38
N GLY A 240 -12.10 2.11 -18.17
CA GLY A 240 -12.76 1.15 -17.29
C GLY A 240 -11.80 0.31 -16.43
N ILE A 241 -10.51 0.65 -16.40
CA ILE A 241 -9.52 -0.07 -15.59
C ILE A 241 -9.39 0.60 -14.22
N PHE A 242 -9.70 -0.15 -13.17
CA PHE A 242 -9.41 0.27 -11.81
C PHE A 242 -7.94 -0.03 -11.49
N VAL A 243 -7.21 0.94 -10.94
CA VAL A 243 -5.82 0.72 -10.53
C VAL A 243 -5.67 1.19 -9.09
N GLN A 244 -5.11 0.34 -8.24
CA GLN A 244 -4.95 0.56 -6.82
C GLN A 244 -3.51 0.37 -6.38
N SER A 245 -2.98 1.36 -5.67
CA SER A 245 -1.78 1.21 -4.85
C SER A 245 -2.17 0.92 -3.40
N LEU A 246 -1.74 -0.23 -2.90
CA LEU A 246 -1.85 -0.60 -1.49
C LEU A 246 -0.57 -0.25 -0.76
N LEU A 247 -0.71 0.50 0.35
CA LEU A 247 0.40 0.98 1.19
C LEU A 247 0.32 0.36 2.59
N PRO A 248 0.41 -0.97 2.73
CA PRO A 248 0.38 -1.61 4.05
C PRO A 248 1.46 -1.03 4.96
N CYS A 249 1.12 -0.85 6.23
CA CYS A 249 2.10 -0.81 7.32
C CYS A 249 2.52 -2.25 7.68
N ARG A 250 2.99 -2.48 8.90
CA ARG A 250 3.46 -3.80 9.32
C ARG A 250 2.29 -4.77 9.43
N VAL A 251 2.36 -5.90 8.73
CA VAL A 251 1.42 -7.02 8.82
C VAL A 251 2.13 -8.19 9.49
N ALA A 252 1.43 -8.98 10.30
CA ALA A 252 2.02 -10.14 10.94
C ALA A 252 2.31 -11.24 9.90
N SER A 253 3.57 -11.66 9.82
CA SER A 253 3.97 -12.87 9.09
C SER A 253 3.58 -14.11 9.89
N GLN A 254 3.29 -15.22 9.20
CA GLN A 254 2.97 -16.50 9.86
C GLN A 254 4.13 -17.07 10.69
N VAL A 255 5.37 -16.65 10.48
CA VAL A 255 6.53 -17.05 11.29
C VAL A 255 6.64 -16.13 12.51
N PRO A 256 6.34 -16.61 13.74
CA PRO A 256 6.55 -15.84 14.96
C PRO A 256 8.03 -15.95 15.34
N ASP A 257 8.75 -14.85 15.19
CA ASP A 257 10.08 -14.71 15.79
C ASP A 257 9.88 -14.47 17.30
N GLU A 258 10.54 -15.24 18.18
CA GLU A 258 10.25 -15.32 19.63
C GLU A 258 10.38 -13.96 20.36
N GLY A 259 11.07 -12.98 19.78
CA GLY A 259 11.14 -11.59 20.30
C GLY A 259 10.02 -10.65 19.82
N ARG A 260 9.17 -11.07 18.87
CA ARG A 260 8.17 -10.21 18.20
C ARG A 260 6.72 -10.46 18.64
N TRP A 261 6.48 -11.43 19.52
CA TRP A 261 5.16 -11.82 20.01
C TRP A 261 4.37 -10.65 20.64
N ALA A 262 5.05 -9.75 21.37
CA ALA A 262 4.42 -8.59 22.01
C ALA A 262 3.90 -7.55 21.00
N MET A 263 4.50 -7.47 19.80
CA MET A 263 4.03 -6.60 18.71
C MET A 263 3.04 -7.30 17.77
N ALA A 264 3.05 -8.64 17.70
CA ALA A 264 2.19 -9.43 16.81
C ALA A 264 0.70 -9.41 17.21
N ASN A 265 0.38 -9.00 18.44
CA ASN A 265 -1.00 -8.91 18.96
C ASN A 265 -1.50 -7.46 19.13
N SER A 266 -0.81 -6.47 18.55
CA SER A 266 -1.31 -5.09 18.54
C SER A 266 -2.34 -4.91 17.43
N TRP A 267 -3.44 -4.21 17.69
CA TRP A 267 -4.45 -3.85 16.69
C TRP A 267 -3.90 -3.10 15.45
N LEU A 268 -2.67 -2.57 15.57
CA LEU A 268 -1.86 -1.92 14.53
C LEU A 268 -1.12 -2.89 13.59
N VAL A 269 -1.02 -4.18 13.95
CA VAL A 269 -0.31 -5.22 13.18
C VAL A 269 -1.28 -6.39 12.99
N PRO A 270 -2.17 -6.33 11.98
CA PRO A 270 -3.15 -7.38 11.75
C PRO A 270 -2.47 -8.66 11.21
N PRO A 271 -3.09 -9.84 11.40
CA PRO A 271 -2.78 -11.02 10.60
C PRO A 271 -2.99 -10.77 9.11
N ALA A 272 -2.21 -11.44 8.25
CA ALA A 272 -2.29 -11.31 6.80
C ALA A 272 -3.72 -11.53 6.24
N GLN A 273 -4.45 -12.52 6.77
CA GLN A 273 -5.84 -12.79 6.36
C GLN A 273 -6.79 -11.64 6.67
N VAL A 274 -6.69 -11.08 7.88
CA VAL A 274 -7.52 -9.94 8.30
C VAL A 274 -7.20 -8.74 7.43
N TYR A 275 -5.91 -8.47 7.19
CA TYR A 275 -5.51 -7.40 6.29
C TYR A 275 -6.07 -7.61 4.88
N ALA A 276 -5.97 -8.81 4.31
CA ALA A 276 -6.45 -9.11 2.97
C ALA A 276 -7.95 -8.85 2.81
N GLN A 277 -8.77 -9.31 3.76
CA GLN A 277 -10.21 -9.03 3.81
C GLN A 277 -10.51 -7.52 3.81
N HIS A 278 -9.77 -6.77 4.64
CA HIS A 278 -9.88 -5.32 4.67
C HIS A 278 -9.44 -4.69 3.34
N ALA A 279 -8.31 -5.10 2.78
CA ALA A 279 -7.76 -4.54 1.56
C ALA A 279 -8.67 -4.80 0.35
N VAL A 280 -9.17 -6.02 0.17
CA VAL A 280 -10.13 -6.36 -0.90
C VAL A 280 -11.41 -5.55 -0.78
N SER A 281 -11.90 -5.27 0.44
CA SER A 281 -13.08 -4.42 0.63
C SER A 281 -12.91 -2.97 0.14
N THR A 282 -11.66 -2.49 0.05
CA THR A 282 -11.35 -1.16 -0.49
C THR A 282 -11.24 -1.12 -2.02
N LEU A 283 -11.22 -2.28 -2.68
CA LEU A 283 -11.15 -2.39 -4.13
C LEU A 283 -12.40 -1.76 -4.77
N GLY A 284 -12.20 -0.93 -5.80
CA GLY A 284 -13.26 -0.13 -6.42
C GLY A 284 -13.65 1.14 -5.65
N VAL A 285 -13.06 1.40 -4.47
CA VAL A 285 -13.38 2.59 -3.65
C VAL A 285 -12.27 3.62 -3.66
N SER A 286 -11.02 3.19 -3.46
CA SER A 286 -9.84 4.07 -3.51
C SER A 286 -8.74 3.51 -4.38
N HIS A 287 -8.16 4.37 -5.22
CA HIS A 287 -6.97 4.06 -6.02
C HIS A 287 -5.66 4.09 -5.19
N ARG A 288 -5.69 4.64 -3.97
CA ARG A 288 -4.53 4.71 -3.07
C ARG A 288 -5.00 4.57 -1.64
N THR A 289 -4.58 3.51 -0.96
CA THR A 289 -5.05 3.22 0.41
C THR A 289 -4.07 2.32 1.15
N THR A 290 -4.08 2.35 2.48
CA THR A 290 -3.31 1.43 3.30
C THR A 290 -3.96 0.06 3.43
N GLY A 291 -5.15 -0.15 2.84
CA GLY A 291 -5.92 -1.39 2.90
C GLY A 291 -6.60 -1.65 4.25
N TYR A 292 -6.02 -1.18 5.36
CA TYR A 292 -6.48 -1.39 6.73
C TYR A 292 -6.56 -0.06 7.50
N TRP A 293 -7.64 0.18 8.24
CA TRP A 293 -7.94 1.50 8.83
C TRP A 293 -6.93 1.97 9.90
N PRO A 294 -6.38 1.13 10.78
CA PRO A 294 -5.33 1.54 11.71
C PRO A 294 -4.04 1.93 10.99
N HIS A 295 -3.72 1.28 9.86
CA HIS A 295 -2.60 1.70 9.03
C HIS A 295 -2.83 3.09 8.44
N SER A 296 -4.07 3.46 8.13
CA SER A 296 -4.38 4.82 7.67
C SER A 296 -4.07 5.86 8.75
N LEU A 297 -4.40 5.56 10.02
CA LEU A 297 -4.02 6.42 11.15
C LEU A 297 -2.51 6.50 11.33
N GLN A 298 -1.79 5.38 11.23
CA GLN A 298 -0.32 5.37 11.30
C GLN A 298 0.29 6.22 10.17
N LEU A 299 -0.23 6.08 8.95
CA LEU A 299 0.28 6.80 7.79
C LEU A 299 0.08 8.31 7.94
N GLU A 300 -1.11 8.73 8.37
CA GLU A 300 -1.38 10.14 8.67
C GLU A 300 -0.39 10.64 9.74
N LEU A 301 -0.25 9.97 10.88
CA LEU A 301 0.70 10.39 11.92
C LEU A 301 2.13 10.55 11.40
N VAL A 302 2.60 9.63 10.54
CA VAL A 302 3.93 9.69 9.94
C VAL A 302 4.07 10.85 8.94
N GLN A 303 3.02 11.15 8.17
CA GLN A 303 3.07 12.24 7.17
C GLN A 303 3.15 13.62 7.82
N TRP A 304 2.63 13.80 9.02
CA TRP A 304 2.71 15.07 9.75
C TRP A 304 4.04 15.27 10.49
N MET A 305 4.85 14.21 10.58
CA MET A 305 6.15 14.28 11.25
C MET A 305 7.22 14.90 10.35
N PRO A 306 7.95 15.92 10.82
CA PRO A 306 9.08 16.48 10.10
C PRO A 306 10.14 15.41 9.77
N ALA A 307 10.73 15.50 8.58
CA ALA A 307 11.71 14.52 8.11
C ALA A 307 12.89 14.32 9.09
N TRP A 308 13.35 15.37 9.77
CA TRP A 308 14.44 15.26 10.74
C TRP A 308 14.04 14.43 11.98
N MET A 309 12.81 14.58 12.48
CA MET A 309 12.29 13.78 13.60
C MET A 309 12.16 12.32 13.18
N TRP A 310 11.65 12.09 11.97
CA TRP A 310 11.55 10.76 11.39
C TRP A 310 12.92 10.09 11.25
N MET A 311 13.90 10.79 10.70
CA MET A 311 15.26 10.28 10.51
C MET A 311 15.95 10.02 11.85
N PHE A 312 15.72 10.86 12.85
CA PHE A 312 16.23 10.64 14.20
C PHE A 312 15.62 9.37 14.84
N GLY A 313 14.29 9.25 14.84
CA GLY A 313 13.60 8.10 15.42
C GLY A 313 13.92 6.78 14.71
N SER A 314 13.98 6.80 13.37
CA SER A 314 14.30 5.61 12.57
C SER A 314 15.75 5.14 12.73
N ARG A 315 16.70 6.05 13.00
CA ARG A 315 18.09 5.71 13.37
C ARG A 315 18.17 5.09 14.76
N MET A 316 17.46 5.64 15.75
CA MET A 316 17.43 5.10 17.11
C MET A 316 16.82 3.69 17.17
N LEU A 317 15.71 3.47 16.45
CA LEU A 317 15.10 2.15 16.32
C LEU A 317 15.93 1.18 15.44
N GLY A 318 16.85 1.72 14.64
CA GLY A 318 17.73 0.95 13.76
C GLY A 318 19.05 0.53 14.43
N SER A 319 19.47 1.20 15.50
CA SER A 319 20.72 0.90 16.23
C SER A 319 20.56 -0.15 17.33
N THR A 320 19.34 -0.60 17.60
CA THR A 320 19.02 -1.60 18.64
C THR A 320 18.80 -3.01 18.09
N ALA A 321 19.31 -3.31 16.89
CA ALA A 321 19.20 -4.63 16.25
C ALA A 321 20.55 -5.09 15.72
#